data_AF-A0A6C0BXN4-F1
#
_entry.id   AF-A0A6C0BXN4-F1
#
_cell.length_a   1.000
_cell.length_b   1.000
_cell.length_c   1.000
_cell.angle_alpha   90.00
_cell.angle_beta   90.00
_cell.angle_gamma   90.00
#
_symmetry.space_group_name_H-M   'P 1'
#
loop_
_entity.id
_entity.type
_entity.pdbx_description
1 polymer ?
#
loop_
_entity_poly.entity_id
_entity_poly.type
_entity_poly.pdbx_seq_one_letter_code
_entity_poly.pdbx_strand_id
1 'polypeptide(L)'
;METTSTNNGVYSQRHAPDANAWTSIGTKLAGCTSAYRPFNAYTIVSITKKPVRAYYRLKIFISEVVGGDDNSKIDPKYRKEEQDHYNYVLSDNINKSLPFTENGWKRERLAQLYKKSLSDHNEDVTKYKKGEKVYFDAGFDLFYPAYAAFERFGDGSKKLDHCVKCSMEKVDTDKDGNETTNPVGYYLFPRSSTGTKTPLSLSNSVGIIDSGYRGNIISAFYCSRTTDKYVTTMFQRLVQICPPDISYPVEVVLVDCEEDLGGGGNRGSGGFGSTGS
;
A
#
# COMPACT_ATOMS: atom_id res chain seq x y z
N MET A 1 -34.97 -57.24 -29.84
CA MET A 1 -36.27 -57.12 -29.14
C MET A 1 -36.26 -55.82 -28.34
N GLU A 2 -37.40 -55.14 -28.33
CA GLU A 2 -37.79 -54.04 -27.43
C GLU A 2 -37.78 -54.48 -25.94
N THR A 3 -37.93 -53.65 -24.90
CA THR A 3 -37.86 -52.19 -24.63
C THR A 3 -37.84 -51.98 -23.10
N THR A 4 -37.24 -50.88 -22.61
CA THR A 4 -37.60 -50.12 -21.37
C THR A 4 -36.69 -48.88 -21.35
N SER A 5 -37.16 -47.63 -21.52
CA SER A 5 -37.80 -46.76 -20.51
C SER A 5 -36.91 -46.52 -19.27
N THR A 6 -36.66 -45.32 -18.74
CA THR A 6 -37.03 -43.91 -19.05
C THR A 6 -35.74 -43.03 -18.96
N ASN A 7 -35.68 -41.69 -19.00
CA ASN A 7 -36.66 -40.59 -18.97
C ASN A 7 -36.07 -39.31 -19.62
N ASN A 8 -36.88 -38.28 -19.89
CA ASN A 8 -36.43 -36.97 -20.40
C ASN A 8 -36.41 -35.89 -19.31
N GLY A 9 -35.22 -35.43 -18.92
CA GLY A 9 -35.02 -34.29 -18.02
C GLY A 9 -34.94 -32.96 -18.79
N VAL A 10 -35.92 -32.07 -18.60
CA VAL A 10 -36.00 -30.76 -19.27
C VAL A 10 -34.94 -29.80 -18.71
N TYR A 11 -34.09 -29.25 -19.58
CA TYR A 11 -33.22 -28.12 -19.25
C TYR A 11 -34.06 -26.84 -19.07
N SER A 12 -34.28 -26.40 -17.83
CA SER A 12 -34.82 -25.07 -17.57
C SER A 12 -33.72 -24.01 -17.70
N GLN A 13 -33.79 -23.21 -18.76
CA GLN A 13 -32.97 -21.99 -18.84
C GLN A 13 -33.45 -21.02 -17.77
N ARG A 14 -32.59 -20.70 -16.79
CA ARG A 14 -32.87 -19.66 -15.81
C ARG A 14 -32.69 -18.29 -16.49
N HIS A 15 -33.81 -17.65 -16.85
CA HIS A 15 -33.81 -16.26 -17.28
C HIS A 15 -33.31 -15.34 -16.16
N ALA A 16 -32.62 -14.26 -16.55
CA ALA A 16 -32.26 -13.18 -15.63
C ALA A 16 -33.53 -12.45 -15.15
N PRO A 17 -33.57 -11.94 -13.91
CA PRO A 17 -34.71 -11.17 -13.40
C PRO A 17 -34.89 -9.85 -14.18
N ASP A 18 -36.15 -9.50 -14.41
CA ASP A 18 -36.59 -8.34 -15.20
C ASP A 18 -36.13 -7.01 -14.58
N ALA A 19 -35.68 -6.07 -15.43
CA ALA A 19 -35.09 -4.79 -15.05
C ALA A 19 -36.11 -3.77 -14.50
N ASN A 20 -37.41 -4.11 -14.45
CA ASN A 20 -38.50 -3.21 -14.07
C ASN A 20 -39.02 -3.38 -12.63
N ALA A 21 -38.31 -4.12 -11.77
CA ALA A 21 -38.75 -4.44 -10.40
C ALA A 21 -38.75 -3.26 -9.37
N TRP A 22 -38.58 -2.01 -9.80
CA TRP A 22 -38.42 -0.84 -8.92
C TRP A 22 -39.43 0.31 -9.14
N THR A 23 -40.61 0.02 -9.69
CA THR A 23 -41.66 1.03 -9.94
C THR A 23 -43.05 0.62 -9.45
N SER A 24 -43.28 0.59 -8.13
CA SER A 24 -44.54 1.03 -7.47
C SER A 24 -44.67 0.64 -5.98
N ILE A 25 -44.18 1.49 -5.07
CA ILE A 25 -44.75 1.58 -3.71
C ILE A 25 -44.92 3.06 -3.37
N GLY A 26 -46.16 3.55 -3.41
CA GLY A 26 -46.46 4.97 -3.28
C GLY A 26 -47.96 5.30 -3.35
N THR A 27 -48.81 4.41 -2.84
CA THR A 27 -50.27 4.55 -2.94
C THR A 27 -50.82 5.40 -1.79
N LYS A 28 -51.40 6.56 -2.14
CA LYS A 28 -52.45 7.32 -1.41
C LYS A 28 -52.38 7.36 0.13
N LEU A 29 -52.07 8.54 0.67
CA LEU A 29 -52.71 9.03 1.89
C LEU A 29 -53.23 10.45 1.65
N ALA A 30 -54.55 10.63 1.79
CA ALA A 30 -55.21 11.93 1.69
C ALA A 30 -55.94 12.22 3.00
N GLY A 31 -55.83 13.46 3.49
CA GLY A 31 -56.71 14.00 4.52
C GLY A 31 -56.32 13.74 5.98
N CYS A 32 -55.53 14.64 6.56
CA CYS A 32 -55.76 15.10 7.93
C CYS A 32 -55.20 16.53 8.10
N THR A 33 -56.08 17.49 8.36
CA THR A 33 -55.72 18.89 8.62
C THR A 33 -55.62 19.13 10.13
N SER A 34 -54.45 19.48 10.66
CA SER A 34 -54.36 20.15 11.97
C SER A 34 -53.02 20.87 12.21
N ALA A 35 -53.13 22.03 12.86
CA ALA A 35 -52.08 22.74 13.62
C ALA A 35 -50.72 23.01 12.94
N TYR A 36 -50.66 24.14 12.23
CA TYR A 36 -49.40 24.86 12.00
C TYR A 36 -48.78 25.27 13.36
N ARG A 37 -47.56 24.81 13.65
CA ARG A 37 -46.71 25.37 14.72
C ARG A 37 -45.32 25.64 14.14
N PRO A 38 -44.82 26.89 14.17
CA PRO A 38 -43.46 27.17 13.75
C PRO A 38 -42.50 26.60 14.80
N PHE A 39 -41.85 25.48 14.48
CA PHE A 39 -40.64 25.09 15.19
C PHE A 39 -39.56 26.11 14.82
N ASN A 40 -39.02 26.81 15.82
CA ASN A 40 -37.86 27.67 15.64
C ASN A 40 -36.70 26.82 15.09
N ALA A 41 -36.42 26.98 13.80
CA ALA A 41 -35.21 26.47 13.20
C ALA A 41 -34.03 27.27 13.75
N TYR A 42 -33.51 26.84 14.90
CA TYR A 42 -32.11 27.04 15.22
C TYR A 42 -31.31 26.22 14.21
N THR A 43 -31.13 26.81 13.03
CA THR A 43 -30.15 26.34 12.06
C THR A 43 -28.80 26.52 12.72
N ILE A 44 -28.34 25.48 13.43
CA ILE A 44 -26.93 25.27 13.68
C ILE A 44 -26.34 25.05 12.29
N VAL A 45 -25.99 26.16 11.62
CA VAL A 45 -25.09 26.13 10.49
C VAL A 45 -23.75 25.73 11.11
N SER A 46 -23.56 24.42 11.22
CA SER A 46 -22.24 23.85 11.31
C SER A 46 -21.56 24.21 10.00
N ILE A 47 -20.92 25.39 9.99
CA ILE A 47 -19.92 25.75 8.98
C ILE A 47 -18.71 24.88 9.29
N THR A 48 -18.87 23.57 9.06
CA THR A 48 -17.76 22.75 8.62
C THR A 48 -17.25 23.46 7.38
N LYS A 49 -16.10 24.16 7.52
CA LYS A 49 -15.34 24.67 6.38
C LYS A 49 -15.07 23.43 5.51
N LYS A 50 -15.88 23.20 4.47
CA LYS A 50 -15.67 22.04 3.59
C LYS A 50 -14.24 22.16 3.05
N PRO A 51 -13.43 21.10 3.15
CA PRO A 51 -12.06 21.16 2.69
C PRO A 51 -12.06 21.52 1.21
N VAL A 52 -11.19 22.46 0.84
CA VAL A 52 -11.02 22.90 -0.55
C VAL A 52 -10.39 21.78 -1.35
N ARG A 53 -9.43 21.06 -0.75
CA ARG A 53 -8.91 19.77 -1.24
C ARG A 53 -8.59 18.85 -0.09
N ALA A 54 -8.59 17.56 -0.39
CA ALA A 54 -8.09 16.51 0.47
C ALA A 54 -6.98 15.75 -0.27
N TYR A 55 -6.05 15.18 0.48
CA TYR A 55 -5.02 14.27 -0.03
C TYR A 55 -4.54 13.38 1.13
N TYR A 56 -3.68 12.40 0.85
CA TYR A 56 -3.05 11.60 1.88
C TYR A 56 -1.58 11.98 2.03
N ARG A 57 -1.05 12.00 3.25
CA ARG A 57 0.39 12.11 3.49
C ARG A 57 0.91 10.80 4.03
N LEU A 58 1.81 10.16 3.28
CA LEU A 58 2.55 8.96 3.67
C LEU A 58 3.93 9.37 4.16
N LYS A 59 4.19 9.19 5.45
CA LYS A 59 5.52 9.33 6.03
C LYS A 59 6.25 8.00 5.98
N ILE A 60 7.52 8.01 5.58
CA ILE A 60 8.39 6.84 5.48
C ILE A 60 9.66 7.12 6.29
N PHE A 61 9.96 6.26 7.26
CA PHE A 61 11.24 6.22 7.97
C PHE A 61 12.01 4.98 7.51
N ILE A 62 13.28 5.14 7.15
CA ILE A 62 14.14 4.01 6.78
C ILE A 62 14.83 3.47 8.04
N SER A 63 14.43 2.27 8.46
CA SER A 63 15.00 1.57 9.60
C SER A 63 16.45 1.14 9.33
N GLU A 64 17.07 0.44 10.30
CA GLU A 64 18.25 -0.36 9.97
C GLU A 64 17.89 -1.42 8.93
N VAL A 65 18.80 -1.63 7.97
CA VAL A 65 18.66 -2.68 6.95
C VAL A 65 19.24 -3.97 7.52
N VAL A 66 18.36 -4.83 8.02
CA VAL A 66 18.70 -6.12 8.65
C VAL A 66 18.12 -7.28 7.85
N GLY A 67 18.92 -8.32 7.63
CA GLY A 67 18.49 -9.53 6.93
C GLY A 67 18.64 -9.50 5.40
N GLY A 68 17.90 -10.39 4.74
CA GLY A 68 18.16 -10.85 3.37
C GLY A 68 18.76 -12.25 3.35
N ASP A 69 18.66 -12.95 2.21
CA ASP A 69 19.41 -14.19 2.04
C ASP A 69 20.92 -13.90 1.89
N ASP A 70 21.73 -14.85 2.34
CA ASP A 70 23.18 -14.85 2.26
C ASP A 70 23.68 -14.57 0.82
N ASN A 71 24.30 -13.41 0.63
CA ASN A 71 24.83 -12.92 -0.64
C ASN A 71 25.79 -13.90 -1.34
N SER A 72 26.49 -14.76 -0.58
CA SER A 72 27.40 -15.76 -1.14
C SER A 72 26.67 -16.86 -1.94
N LYS A 73 25.38 -17.10 -1.65
CA LYS A 73 24.54 -18.15 -2.24
C LYS A 73 23.75 -17.68 -3.47
N ILE A 74 24.10 -16.50 -3.99
CA ILE A 74 23.40 -15.82 -5.09
C ILE A 74 24.31 -15.77 -6.30
N ASP A 75 23.82 -16.25 -7.44
CA ASP A 75 24.54 -16.22 -8.72
C ASP A 75 25.01 -14.77 -9.02
N PRO A 76 26.32 -14.54 -9.26
CA PRO A 76 26.88 -13.21 -9.51
C PRO A 76 26.18 -12.39 -10.60
N LYS A 77 25.50 -13.02 -11.56
CA LYS A 77 24.74 -12.30 -12.60
C LYS A 77 23.61 -11.43 -12.06
N TYR A 78 23.12 -11.70 -10.84
CA TYR A 78 22.10 -10.91 -10.15
C TYR A 78 22.67 -9.83 -9.23
N ARG A 79 24.01 -9.59 -9.25
CA ARG A 79 24.69 -8.72 -8.27
C ARG A 79 25.56 -7.61 -8.89
N LYS A 80 25.54 -7.41 -10.21
CA LYS A 80 26.55 -6.61 -10.91
C LYS A 80 26.44 -5.12 -10.60
N GLU A 81 25.27 -4.52 -10.80
CA GLU A 81 25.05 -3.08 -10.53
C GLU A 81 25.18 -2.76 -9.04
N GLU A 82 24.81 -3.72 -8.19
CA GLU A 82 24.95 -3.64 -6.74
C GLU A 82 26.43 -3.68 -6.30
N GLN A 83 27.24 -4.52 -6.94
CA GLN A 83 28.69 -4.60 -6.67
C GLN A 83 29.40 -3.31 -7.08
N ASP A 84 29.02 -2.71 -8.21
CA ASP A 84 29.58 -1.43 -8.67
C ASP A 84 29.26 -0.30 -7.66
N HIS A 85 28.03 -0.26 -7.13
CA HIS A 85 27.67 0.73 -6.10
C HIS A 85 28.33 0.46 -4.74
N TYR A 86 28.44 -0.81 -4.32
CA TYR A 86 29.22 -1.21 -3.13
C TYR A 86 30.68 -0.73 -3.23
N ASN A 87 31.32 -0.98 -4.38
CA ASN A 87 32.71 -0.58 -4.62
C ASN A 87 32.87 0.95 -4.54
N TYR A 88 31.91 1.71 -5.09
CA TYR A 88 31.88 3.16 -4.98
C TYR A 88 31.82 3.64 -3.51
N VAL A 89 30.83 3.19 -2.73
CA VAL A 89 30.67 3.60 -1.33
C VAL A 89 31.87 3.18 -0.47
N LEU A 90 32.44 1.99 -0.72
CA LEU A 90 33.65 1.54 -0.03
C LEU A 90 34.83 2.48 -0.31
N SER A 91 35.06 2.87 -1.56
CA SER A 91 36.14 3.80 -1.92
C SER A 91 35.93 5.21 -1.35
N ASP A 92 34.70 5.73 -1.34
CA ASP A 92 34.37 7.04 -0.78
C ASP A 92 34.53 7.06 0.75
N ASN A 93 34.11 6.01 1.46
CA ASN A 93 34.30 5.89 2.90
C ASN A 93 35.77 5.72 3.30
N ILE A 94 36.58 4.99 2.51
CA ILE A 94 38.04 4.94 2.68
C ILE A 94 38.65 6.34 2.54
N ASN A 95 38.26 7.10 1.50
CA ASN A 95 38.76 8.46 1.27
C ASN A 95 38.35 9.45 2.38
N LYS A 96 37.20 9.22 3.04
CA LYS A 96 36.66 10.07 4.12
C LYS A 96 36.98 9.58 5.53
N SER A 97 37.70 8.46 5.68
CA SER A 97 37.97 7.80 6.97
C SER A 97 36.72 7.48 7.80
N LEU A 98 35.60 7.17 7.14
CA LEU A 98 34.33 6.85 7.81
C LEU A 98 34.20 5.34 8.09
N PRO A 99 33.57 4.95 9.22
CA PRO A 99 33.37 3.54 9.54
C PRO A 99 32.41 2.88 8.55
N PHE A 100 32.89 1.85 7.85
CA PHE A 100 32.08 1.05 6.93
C PHE A 100 31.36 -0.08 7.67
N THR A 101 30.05 -0.21 7.47
CA THR A 101 29.27 -1.38 7.91
C THR A 101 28.66 -2.09 6.69
N GLU A 102 28.62 -3.42 6.71
CA GLU A 102 28.19 -4.23 5.55
C GLU A 102 26.75 -3.94 5.08
N ASN A 103 25.90 -3.41 5.96
CA ASN A 103 24.54 -2.99 5.62
C ASN A 103 24.36 -1.46 5.53
N GLY A 104 25.36 -0.66 5.92
CA GLY A 104 25.28 0.81 5.91
C GLY A 104 25.08 1.37 4.50
N TRP A 105 25.85 0.88 3.52
CA TRP A 105 25.72 1.27 2.12
C TRP A 105 24.34 0.89 1.54
N LYS A 106 23.72 -0.21 1.99
CA LYS A 106 22.36 -0.60 1.56
C LYS A 106 21.33 0.42 2.04
N ARG A 107 21.44 0.88 3.29
CA ARG A 107 20.57 1.91 3.87
C ARG A 107 20.74 3.25 3.15
N GLU A 108 21.97 3.65 2.86
CA GLU A 108 22.25 4.87 2.09
C GLU A 108 21.67 4.78 0.67
N ARG A 109 21.91 3.66 -0.03
CA ARG A 109 21.37 3.43 -1.37
C ARG A 109 19.85 3.43 -1.39
N LEU A 110 19.21 2.80 -0.39
CA LEU A 110 17.76 2.82 -0.20
C LEU A 110 17.24 4.25 -0.04
N ALA A 111 17.93 5.08 0.76
CA ALA A 111 17.59 6.49 0.93
C ALA A 111 17.75 7.31 -0.36
N GLN A 112 18.81 7.08 -1.14
CA GLN A 112 18.99 7.72 -2.46
C GLN A 112 17.84 7.35 -3.42
N LEU A 113 17.44 6.06 -3.45
CA LEU A 113 16.36 5.56 -4.28
C LEU A 113 14.99 6.16 -3.90
N TYR A 114 14.68 6.22 -2.60
CA TYR A 114 13.46 6.89 -2.12
C TYR A 114 13.49 8.40 -2.39
N LYS A 115 14.62 9.10 -2.18
CA LYS A 115 14.76 10.55 -2.48
C LYS A 115 14.50 10.86 -3.96
N LYS A 116 14.92 9.99 -4.87
CA LYS A 116 14.54 10.11 -6.29
C LYS A 116 13.05 9.83 -6.49
N SER A 117 12.57 8.67 -6.02
CA SER A 117 11.19 8.22 -6.28
C SER A 117 10.13 9.16 -5.70
N LEU A 118 10.39 9.81 -4.56
CA LEU A 118 9.48 10.79 -3.96
C LEU A 118 9.49 12.12 -4.73
N SER A 119 10.63 12.51 -5.34
CA SER A 119 10.70 13.70 -6.19
C SER A 119 9.80 13.51 -7.40
N ASP A 120 10.01 12.42 -8.14
CA ASP A 120 9.26 12.08 -9.35
C ASP A 120 7.73 11.97 -9.04
N HIS A 121 7.35 11.35 -7.92
CA HIS A 121 5.95 11.15 -7.52
C HIS A 121 5.26 12.44 -7.02
N ASN A 122 5.94 13.25 -6.20
CA ASN A 122 5.32 14.42 -5.56
C ASN A 122 5.13 15.61 -6.53
N GLU A 123 5.70 15.59 -7.73
CA GLU A 123 5.44 16.61 -8.76
C GLU A 123 3.95 16.72 -9.08
N ASP A 124 3.28 15.60 -9.31
CA ASP A 124 1.85 15.57 -9.67
C ASP A 124 0.96 15.87 -8.47
N VAL A 125 1.37 15.44 -7.26
CA VAL A 125 0.73 15.86 -6.01
C VAL A 125 0.80 17.38 -5.83
N THR A 126 1.92 18.00 -6.19
CA THR A 126 2.10 19.46 -6.12
C THR A 126 1.19 20.19 -7.11
N LYS A 127 1.03 19.68 -8.35
CA LYS A 127 0.10 20.21 -9.36
C LYS A 127 -1.36 20.09 -8.88
N TYR A 128 -1.72 18.96 -8.29
CA TYR A 128 -3.04 18.76 -7.64
C TYR A 128 -3.27 19.74 -6.49
N LYS A 129 -2.27 19.95 -5.61
CA LYS A 129 -2.31 20.93 -4.51
C LYS A 129 -2.37 22.38 -4.99
N LYS A 130 -2.03 22.69 -6.25
CA LYS A 130 -2.30 24.00 -6.89
C LYS A 130 -3.70 24.08 -7.51
N GLY A 131 -4.18 23.01 -8.11
CA GLY A 131 -5.55 22.89 -8.66
C GLY A 131 -5.59 22.52 -10.13
N GLU A 132 -4.46 22.09 -10.66
CA GLU A 132 -4.31 21.61 -12.01
C GLU A 132 -5.01 20.25 -12.15
N LYS A 133 -5.63 20.00 -13.31
CA LYS A 133 -6.18 18.68 -13.62
C LYS A 133 -5.02 17.76 -14.00
N VAL A 134 -4.65 16.88 -13.08
CA VAL A 134 -3.50 15.98 -13.19
C VAL A 134 -3.93 14.53 -12.98
N TYR A 135 -3.23 13.60 -13.64
CA TYR A 135 -3.33 12.17 -13.35
C TYR A 135 -2.12 11.81 -12.49
N PHE A 136 -2.37 11.36 -11.26
CA PHE A 136 -1.34 10.96 -10.30
C PHE A 136 -1.32 9.44 -10.14
N ASP A 137 -0.19 8.88 -9.71
CA ASP A 137 -0.10 7.48 -9.33
C ASP A 137 -0.93 7.20 -8.07
N ALA A 138 -1.78 6.16 -8.12
CA ALA A 138 -2.65 5.75 -7.01
C ALA A 138 -1.92 5.04 -5.86
N GLY A 139 -0.60 4.86 -5.95
CA GLY A 139 0.21 4.19 -4.96
C GLY A 139 1.70 4.50 -5.11
N PHE A 140 2.45 4.21 -4.05
CA PHE A 140 3.89 4.46 -3.99
C PHE A 140 4.66 3.14 -3.82
N ASP A 141 5.56 2.86 -4.76
CA ASP A 141 6.36 1.63 -4.78
C ASP A 141 7.29 1.53 -3.56
N LEU A 142 7.41 0.34 -2.95
CA LEU A 142 8.46 0.03 -1.97
C LEU A 142 9.62 -0.73 -2.61
N PHE A 143 10.84 -0.40 -2.20
CA PHE A 143 12.07 -1.09 -2.58
C PHE A 143 12.40 -2.17 -1.54
N TYR A 144 12.66 -3.40 -1.98
CA TYR A 144 13.17 -4.46 -1.09
C TYR A 144 14.72 -4.43 -1.04
N PRO A 145 15.37 -4.04 0.06
CA PRO A 145 16.82 -3.72 0.10
C PRO A 145 17.74 -4.95 0.22
N ALA A 146 17.25 -6.11 -0.18
CA ALA A 146 17.94 -7.39 -0.08
C ALA A 146 17.54 -8.31 -1.24
N TYR A 147 18.09 -9.51 -1.24
CA TYR A 147 17.70 -10.59 -2.16
C TYR A 147 16.84 -11.62 -1.44
N ALA A 148 15.94 -12.24 -2.19
CA ALA A 148 15.14 -13.37 -1.75
C ALA A 148 15.11 -14.48 -2.80
N ALA A 149 15.74 -15.60 -2.45
CA ALA A 149 15.57 -16.91 -3.05
C ALA A 149 14.24 -17.53 -2.61
N PHE A 150 13.46 -17.94 -3.60
CA PHE A 150 12.28 -18.80 -3.47
C PHE A 150 12.65 -20.14 -4.10
N GLU A 151 12.85 -21.13 -3.24
CA GLU A 151 13.23 -22.48 -3.64
C GLU A 151 12.04 -23.29 -4.16
N ARG A 152 12.34 -24.29 -4.98
CA ARG A 152 11.37 -25.26 -5.48
C ARG A 152 10.77 -26.04 -4.29
N PHE A 153 9.44 -26.12 -4.21
CA PHE A 153 8.71 -26.76 -3.11
C PHE A 153 8.95 -26.16 -1.71
N GLY A 154 9.24 -24.85 -1.60
CA GLY A 154 9.26 -24.20 -0.28
C GLY A 154 7.90 -24.31 0.44
N ASP A 155 7.92 -24.66 1.73
CA ASP A 155 6.75 -25.05 2.54
C ASP A 155 5.72 -23.93 2.84
N GLY A 156 5.77 -22.80 2.13
CA GLY A 156 4.79 -21.73 2.27
C GLY A 156 5.30 -20.35 1.89
N SER A 157 4.86 -19.35 2.66
CA SER A 157 5.07 -17.93 2.35
C SER A 157 6.39 -17.41 2.88
N LYS A 158 7.24 -16.82 2.03
CA LYS A 158 8.45 -16.12 2.47
C LYS A 158 8.11 -14.66 2.82
N LYS A 159 8.48 -14.23 4.03
CA LYS A 159 8.35 -12.83 4.47
C LYS A 159 9.56 -12.02 3.99
N LEU A 160 9.28 -10.89 3.33
CA LEU A 160 10.28 -9.91 2.90
C LEU A 160 10.07 -8.63 3.70
N ASP A 161 11.08 -8.22 4.47
CA ASP A 161 11.10 -6.93 5.18
C ASP A 161 11.63 -5.83 4.25
N HIS A 162 10.85 -4.76 4.05
CA HIS A 162 11.25 -3.62 3.20
C HIS A 162 12.14 -2.60 3.92
N CYS A 163 12.45 -2.83 5.21
CA CYS A 163 13.27 -1.98 6.08
C CYS A 163 12.77 -0.51 6.13
N VAL A 164 11.45 -0.35 6.07
CA VAL A 164 10.77 0.93 6.21
C VAL A 164 9.63 0.83 7.20
N LYS A 165 9.49 1.84 8.05
CA LYS A 165 8.34 2.06 8.93
C LYS A 165 7.53 3.21 8.35
N CYS A 166 6.21 3.10 8.35
CA CYS A 166 5.35 4.07 7.71
C CYS A 166 4.19 4.52 8.61
N SER A 167 3.69 5.73 8.36
CA SER A 167 2.39 6.18 8.85
C SER A 167 1.67 6.97 7.75
N MET A 168 0.34 6.93 7.74
CA MET A 168 -0.47 7.69 6.80
C MET A 168 -1.51 8.52 7.54
N GLU A 169 -1.66 9.76 7.11
CA GLU A 169 -2.74 10.65 7.53
C GLU A 169 -3.54 11.14 6.30
N LYS A 170 -4.86 11.25 6.44
CA LYS A 170 -5.67 12.03 5.51
C LYS A 170 -5.53 13.49 5.91
N VAL A 171 -5.18 14.33 4.95
CA VAL A 171 -5.06 15.77 5.09
C VAL A 171 -6.25 16.44 4.40
N ASP A 172 -6.95 17.30 5.13
CA ASP A 172 -8.06 18.12 4.67
C ASP A 172 -7.66 19.60 4.82
N THR A 173 -7.55 20.32 3.70
CA THR A 173 -7.07 21.72 3.65
C THR A 173 -8.22 22.71 3.52
N ASP A 174 -8.25 23.78 4.32
CA ASP A 174 -9.28 24.83 4.24
C ASP A 174 -8.95 25.92 3.19
N LYS A 175 -9.82 26.94 3.09
CA LYS A 175 -9.67 28.06 2.12
C LYS A 175 -8.44 28.94 2.36
N ASP A 176 -7.95 28.94 3.59
CA ASP A 176 -6.87 29.81 4.05
C ASP A 176 -5.52 29.04 4.01
N GLY A 177 -5.55 27.77 3.57
CA GLY A 177 -4.38 26.89 3.46
C GLY A 177 -4.10 26.07 4.72
N ASN A 178 -4.94 26.15 5.75
CA ASN A 178 -4.72 25.40 6.99
C ASN A 178 -5.02 23.91 6.78
N GLU A 179 -4.14 23.05 7.26
CA GLU A 179 -4.31 21.60 7.23
C GLU A 179 -4.95 21.09 8.52
N THR A 180 -5.90 20.17 8.37
CA THR A 180 -6.36 19.28 9.44
C THR A 180 -6.00 17.85 9.05
N THR A 181 -5.44 17.07 9.96
CA THR A 181 -4.99 15.70 9.65
C THR A 181 -5.63 14.66 10.55
N ASN A 182 -5.87 13.47 10.00
CA ASN A 182 -6.44 12.32 10.71
C ASN A 182 -5.64 11.06 10.35
N PRO A 183 -5.11 10.28 11.31
CA PRO A 183 -4.45 9.01 11.04
C PRO A 183 -5.40 8.01 10.36
N VAL A 184 -4.94 7.36 9.29
CA VAL A 184 -5.73 6.38 8.53
C VAL A 184 -4.95 5.07 8.35
N GLY A 185 -5.68 3.97 8.23
CA GLY A 185 -5.10 2.72 7.72
C GLY A 185 -4.78 2.86 6.23
N TYR A 186 -4.07 1.90 5.66
CA TYR A 186 -3.70 1.89 4.25
C TYR A 186 -3.44 0.47 3.74
N TYR A 187 -3.35 0.32 2.43
CA TYR A 187 -3.22 -0.97 1.78
C TYR A 187 -1.81 -1.21 1.25
N LEU A 188 -1.33 -2.45 1.34
CA LEU A 188 -0.15 -2.94 0.65
C LEU A 188 -0.59 -3.87 -0.48
N PHE A 189 -0.42 -3.43 -1.72
CA PHE A 189 -0.78 -4.20 -2.91
C PHE A 189 0.47 -4.74 -3.61
N PRO A 190 0.37 -5.90 -4.32
CA PRO A 190 1.38 -6.24 -5.30
C PRO A 190 1.33 -5.22 -6.45
N ARG A 191 2.48 -4.93 -7.05
CA ARG A 191 2.51 -4.17 -8.31
C ARG A 191 1.96 -5.02 -9.44
N SER A 192 1.38 -4.41 -10.48
CA SER A 192 0.93 -5.12 -11.69
C SER A 192 2.05 -5.95 -12.33
N SER A 193 3.28 -5.42 -12.32
CA SER A 193 4.49 -6.13 -12.77
C SER A 193 4.87 -7.34 -11.91
N THR A 194 4.47 -7.41 -10.64
CA THR A 194 4.79 -8.53 -9.75
C THR A 194 4.04 -9.78 -10.18
N GLY A 195 2.71 -9.72 -10.32
CA GLY A 195 1.91 -10.86 -10.77
C GLY A 195 2.08 -11.23 -12.25
N THR A 196 2.64 -10.34 -13.09
CA THR A 196 2.79 -10.57 -14.55
C THR A 196 4.21 -10.90 -15.00
N LYS A 197 5.24 -10.44 -14.28
CA LYS A 197 6.66 -10.65 -14.64
C LYS A 197 7.42 -11.52 -13.63
N THR A 198 6.78 -11.94 -12.54
CA THR A 198 7.37 -12.80 -11.51
C THR A 198 6.39 -13.92 -11.15
N PRO A 199 6.85 -15.04 -10.58
CA PRO A 199 5.96 -16.08 -10.05
C PRO A 199 5.41 -15.74 -8.66
N LEU A 200 5.55 -14.50 -8.18
CA LEU A 200 5.20 -14.10 -6.82
C LEU A 200 3.79 -13.52 -6.71
N SER A 201 3.07 -13.93 -5.66
CA SER A 201 1.78 -13.37 -5.25
C SER A 201 1.77 -13.11 -3.75
N LEU A 202 1.14 -12.02 -3.29
CA LEU A 202 0.96 -11.79 -1.85
C LEU A 202 0.07 -12.88 -1.27
N SER A 203 0.55 -13.58 -0.25
CA SER A 203 -0.16 -14.73 0.33
C SER A 203 -1.44 -14.35 1.07
N ASN A 204 -1.52 -13.12 1.54
CA ASN A 204 -2.71 -12.50 2.13
C ASN A 204 -3.56 -11.72 1.11
N SER A 205 -3.23 -11.78 -0.19
CA SER A 205 -3.79 -11.00 -1.30
C SER A 205 -3.57 -9.49 -1.20
N VAL A 206 -4.03 -8.86 -0.12
CA VAL A 206 -3.87 -7.42 0.19
C VAL A 206 -3.39 -7.30 1.63
N GLY A 207 -2.32 -6.53 1.85
CA GLY A 207 -1.94 -6.14 3.21
C GLY A 207 -2.85 -5.04 3.72
N ILE A 208 -3.52 -5.28 4.85
CA ILE A 208 -4.21 -4.23 5.61
C ILE A 208 -3.22 -3.72 6.65
N ILE A 209 -2.90 -2.43 6.61
CA ILE A 209 -2.01 -1.78 7.58
C ILE A 209 -2.84 -0.83 8.43
N ASP A 210 -2.95 -1.11 9.72
CA ASP A 210 -3.71 -0.27 10.67
C ASP A 210 -3.05 1.10 10.86
N SER A 211 -3.86 2.14 11.11
CA SER A 211 -3.39 3.52 11.31
C SER A 211 -2.36 3.68 12.45
N GLY A 212 -2.42 2.81 13.45
CA GLY A 212 -1.50 2.76 14.59
C GLY A 212 -0.30 1.82 14.40
N TYR A 213 -0.15 1.15 13.26
CA TYR A 213 1.01 0.28 13.02
C TYR A 213 2.29 1.11 12.83
N ARG A 214 3.37 0.73 13.53
CA ARG A 214 4.70 1.36 13.45
C ARG A 214 5.85 0.36 13.33
N GLY A 215 5.55 -0.92 13.07
CA GLY A 215 6.56 -1.90 12.70
C GLY A 215 7.05 -1.70 11.26
N ASN A 216 8.05 -2.49 10.86
CA ASN A 216 8.50 -2.50 9.48
C ASN A 216 7.40 -3.03 8.56
N ILE A 217 7.26 -2.47 7.36
CA ILE A 217 6.37 -3.01 6.33
C ILE A 217 6.96 -4.33 5.82
N ILE A 218 6.20 -5.42 6.01
CA ILE A 218 6.59 -6.77 5.61
C ILE A 218 5.57 -7.31 4.61
N SER A 219 6.05 -7.78 3.45
CA SER A 219 5.23 -8.51 2.48
C SER A 219 5.46 -10.02 2.59
N ALA A 220 4.39 -10.80 2.73
CA ALA A 220 4.47 -12.26 2.65
C ALA A 220 4.15 -12.72 1.22
N PHE A 221 5.11 -13.37 0.55
CA PHE A 221 4.98 -13.84 -0.81
C PHE A 221 4.95 -15.37 -0.90
N TYR A 222 3.99 -15.89 -1.66
CA TYR A 222 4.00 -17.24 -2.20
C TYR A 222 4.63 -17.22 -3.60
N CYS A 223 5.38 -18.26 -3.95
CA CYS A 223 5.98 -18.44 -5.28
C CYS A 223 5.30 -19.61 -5.99
N SER A 224 4.68 -19.36 -7.14
CA SER A 224 3.98 -20.38 -7.93
C SER A 224 4.89 -21.27 -8.78
N ARG A 225 6.21 -21.03 -8.78
CA ARG A 225 7.17 -21.73 -9.64
C ARG A 225 7.49 -23.13 -9.08
N THR A 226 7.25 -24.16 -9.89
CA THR A 226 7.38 -25.58 -9.51
C THR A 226 8.61 -26.28 -10.09
N THR A 227 9.37 -25.63 -10.96
CA THR A 227 10.56 -26.18 -11.66
C THR A 227 11.86 -25.62 -11.10
N ASP A 228 12.06 -24.32 -11.23
CA ASP A 228 13.33 -23.64 -10.96
C ASP A 228 13.22 -22.68 -9.78
N LYS A 229 14.37 -22.33 -9.19
CA LYS A 229 14.47 -21.25 -8.21
C LYS A 229 14.01 -19.92 -8.82
N TYR A 230 13.36 -19.08 -8.03
CA TYR A 230 13.18 -17.65 -8.33
C TYR A 230 14.03 -16.84 -7.37
N VAL A 231 14.69 -15.79 -7.86
CA VAL A 231 15.50 -14.87 -7.04
C VAL A 231 15.08 -13.45 -7.41
N THR A 232 14.75 -12.64 -6.40
CA THR A 232 14.55 -11.20 -6.60
C THR A 232 15.89 -10.52 -6.88
N THR A 233 15.91 -9.33 -7.51
CA THR A 233 17.11 -8.47 -7.48
C THR A 233 17.10 -7.57 -6.24
N MET A 234 18.24 -6.98 -5.87
CA MET A 234 18.24 -6.00 -4.78
C MET A 234 17.49 -4.74 -5.24
N PHE A 235 16.81 -4.10 -4.30
CA PHE A 235 15.96 -2.93 -4.54
C PHE A 235 14.84 -3.18 -5.57
N GLN A 236 14.49 -4.45 -5.84
CA GLN A 236 13.35 -4.77 -6.71
C GLN A 236 12.06 -4.25 -6.07
N ARG A 237 11.28 -3.50 -6.86
CA ARG A 237 9.98 -2.98 -6.43
C ARG A 237 8.91 -4.04 -6.71
N LEU A 238 8.42 -4.67 -5.65
CA LEU A 238 7.46 -5.79 -5.69
C LEU A 238 6.06 -5.42 -5.17
N VAL A 239 5.97 -4.43 -4.29
CA VAL A 239 4.73 -3.97 -3.66
C VAL A 239 4.66 -2.44 -3.73
N GLN A 240 3.45 -1.92 -3.52
CA GLN A 240 3.17 -0.50 -3.41
C GLN A 240 2.19 -0.24 -2.26
N ILE A 241 2.34 0.90 -1.59
CA ILE A 241 1.36 1.40 -0.62
C ILE A 241 0.30 2.22 -1.36
N CYS A 242 -0.98 1.93 -1.13
CA CYS A 242 -2.11 2.72 -1.63
C CYS A 242 -2.95 3.26 -0.45
N PRO A 243 -3.57 4.45 -0.58
CA PRO A 243 -4.45 5.00 0.44
C PRO A 243 -5.81 4.28 0.50
N PRO A 244 -6.64 4.52 1.53
CA PRO A 244 -8.01 4.02 1.61
C PRO A 244 -8.90 4.41 0.43
N ASP A 245 -8.72 5.62 -0.10
CA ASP A 245 -9.44 6.16 -1.26
C ASP A 245 -8.43 6.64 -2.31
N ILE A 246 -8.31 5.87 -3.39
CA ILE A 246 -7.41 6.14 -4.53
C ILE A 246 -7.87 7.33 -5.39
N SER A 247 -9.00 7.97 -5.08
CA SER A 247 -9.48 9.20 -5.73
C SER A 247 -8.68 10.45 -5.33
N TYR A 248 -7.79 10.32 -4.33
CA TYR A 248 -6.93 11.39 -3.83
C TYR A 248 -5.45 11.00 -3.91
N PRO A 249 -4.54 11.95 -4.21
CA PRO A 249 -3.11 11.66 -4.32
C PRO A 249 -2.46 11.41 -2.95
N VAL A 250 -1.27 10.79 -2.98
CA VAL A 250 -0.43 10.55 -1.80
C VAL A 250 0.83 11.44 -1.86
N GLU A 251 0.92 12.45 -1.00
CA GLU A 251 2.17 13.15 -0.71
C GLU A 251 3.10 12.23 0.08
N VAL A 252 4.29 11.94 -0.43
CA VAL A 252 5.24 11.04 0.23
C VAL A 252 6.40 11.82 0.84
N VAL A 253 6.61 11.64 2.14
CA VAL A 253 7.64 12.34 2.91
C VAL A 253 8.60 11.31 3.52
N LEU A 254 9.87 11.41 3.17
CA LEU A 254 10.94 10.70 3.87
C LEU A 254 11.27 11.48 5.15
N VAL A 255 11.22 10.82 6.32
CA VAL A 255 11.54 11.43 7.61
C VAL A 255 12.88 10.92 8.15
N ASP A 256 13.61 11.78 8.85
CA ASP A 256 14.95 11.46 9.37
C ASP A 256 14.91 10.69 10.70
N CYS A 257 13.86 10.89 11.52
CA CYS A 257 13.65 10.24 12.82
C CYS A 257 12.39 9.37 12.84
N GLU A 258 12.34 8.34 13.69
CA GLU A 258 11.17 7.44 13.77
C GLU A 258 9.97 8.12 14.44
N GLU A 259 10.26 9.04 15.38
CA GLU A 259 9.30 9.84 16.13
C GLU A 259 8.42 10.70 15.21
N ASP A 260 8.93 11.13 14.05
CA ASP A 260 8.23 11.95 13.06
C ASP A 260 7.06 11.22 12.39
N LEU A 261 7.04 9.87 12.43
CA LEU A 261 5.88 9.06 12.04
C LEU A 261 4.66 9.32 12.94
N GLY A 262 4.88 9.88 14.14
CA GLY A 262 3.85 10.23 15.12
C GLY A 262 3.22 9.01 15.82
N GLY A 263 2.64 9.25 16.99
CA GLY A 263 1.93 8.21 17.77
C GLY A 263 2.77 7.57 18.89
N GLY A 264 3.47 8.39 19.69
CA GLY A 264 4.23 7.96 20.87
C GLY A 264 3.36 7.45 22.04
N GLY A 265 2.57 6.41 21.81
CA GLY A 265 1.63 5.83 22.78
C GLY A 265 1.42 4.32 22.60
N ASN A 266 2.26 3.52 23.27
CA ASN A 266 1.97 2.15 23.71
C ASN A 266 1.44 1.11 22.69
N ARG A 267 1.87 1.15 21.42
CA ARG A 267 1.76 0.00 20.49
C ARG A 267 3.09 -0.26 19.76
N GLY A 268 4.03 -0.87 20.49
CA GLY A 268 5.29 -1.35 19.89
C GLY A 268 5.05 -2.54 18.95
N SER A 269 5.74 -2.53 17.80
CA SER A 269 6.21 -3.63 16.91
C SER A 269 5.41 -4.93 16.65
N GLY A 270 4.25 -5.16 17.27
CA GLY A 270 3.47 -6.40 17.22
C GLY A 270 2.67 -6.60 15.94
N GLY A 271 3.35 -6.76 14.81
CA GLY A 271 2.77 -7.26 13.56
C GLY A 271 2.69 -8.80 13.56
N PHE A 272 1.57 -9.33 13.05
CA PHE A 272 1.16 -10.74 13.06
C PHE A 272 0.65 -11.27 14.42
N GLY A 273 -0.67 -11.44 14.56
CA GLY A 273 -1.29 -12.32 15.57
C GLY A 273 -1.84 -11.68 16.84
N SER A 274 -1.88 -10.35 16.96
CA SER A 274 -2.23 -9.64 18.20
C SER A 274 -3.73 -9.45 18.49
N THR A 275 -4.63 -10.06 17.70
CA THR A 275 -6.09 -10.07 17.97
C THR A 275 -6.72 -11.45 17.74
N GLY A 276 -6.51 -12.37 18.69
CA GLY A 276 -7.46 -13.42 19.07
C GLY A 276 -7.62 -14.64 18.16
N SER A 277 -7.17 -15.79 18.68
CA SER A 277 -7.57 -17.17 18.36
C SER A 277 -7.43 -17.66 16.91
#